data_AF-A0A0F8ZBG2-F1
#
_entry.id   AF-A0A0F8ZBG2-F1
#
_cell.length_a   1.000
_cell.length_b   1.000
_cell.length_c   1.000
_cell.angle_alpha   90.00
_cell.angle_beta   90.00
_cell.angle_gamma   90.00
#
_symmetry.space_group_name_H-M   'P 1'
#
loop_
_entity.id
_entity.type
_entity.pdbx_description
1 polymer ?
#
loop_
_entity_poly.entity_id
_entity_poly.type
_entity_poly.pdbx_seq_one_letter_code
_entity_poly.pdbx_strand_id
1 'polypeptide(L)'
;ENTLAKAILDIFIFLKQKYPNLFPTRVKTGEGWASNADDTGHIRKRVVGSRIKLYVMRHIYKGRYYNCVNGISVCPECLDEDFIVNTSFPRIRSKEFHHEDLRFEGYSVNELYRLFVNDRGNPYFLRDLVKKMEEESLALKCTSHHSIVKAIHFQNFKKLISWENIPKEFPYKDIFDLPAEIIHILVKICVDNFSLPEPLPGRQIVREQDINERRLNVRKYVIDFLKERYIIDRIHEGVCPVCGEFNTRDHLPAFEYSHLFKKSELTPEERKKREKYTITYLYRTFTCSEIVKEMEKRYQKGGYLCPNCHRVIHKDLSIIDKIYDEPNMFNKILEDNENTIRKHEQNLVYYIESIENPLKPQRDRHV
;
A
#
# COMPACT_ATOMS: atom_id res chain seq x y z
N GLU A 1 -5.06 41.99 -19.16
CA GLU A 1 -4.38 41.06 -18.24
C GLU A 1 -4.11 41.75 -16.92
N ASN A 2 -4.31 41.07 -15.79
CA ASN A 2 -4.46 41.68 -14.47
C ASN A 2 -3.09 42.11 -13.89
N THR A 3 -2.78 43.41 -13.94
CA THR A 3 -1.49 44.03 -13.56
C THR A 3 -1.03 43.72 -12.13
N LEU A 4 -1.97 43.56 -11.20
CA LEU A 4 -1.68 43.19 -9.81
C LEU A 4 -1.10 41.77 -9.70
N ALA A 5 -1.60 40.82 -10.49
CA ALA A 5 -1.12 39.44 -10.46
C ALA A 5 0.34 39.33 -10.95
N LYS A 6 0.72 40.18 -11.92
CA LYS A 6 2.10 40.28 -12.42
C LYS A 6 3.03 40.89 -11.37
N ALA A 7 2.63 41.98 -10.73
CA ALA A 7 3.41 42.61 -9.67
C ALA A 7 3.64 41.68 -8.46
N ILE A 8 2.59 40.98 -8.00
CA ILE A 8 2.71 39.97 -6.94
C ILE A 8 3.68 38.87 -7.35
N LEU A 9 3.65 38.46 -8.62
CA LEU A 9 4.53 37.43 -9.12
C LEU A 9 6.00 37.87 -9.14
N ASP A 10 6.29 39.06 -9.62
CA ASP A 10 7.64 39.58 -9.71
C ASP A 10 8.25 39.74 -8.31
N ILE A 11 7.46 40.19 -7.34
CA ILE A 11 7.84 40.25 -5.92
C ILE A 11 8.16 38.85 -5.40
N PHE A 12 7.31 37.86 -5.67
CA PHE A 12 7.56 36.47 -5.25
C PHE A 12 8.85 35.91 -5.85
N ILE A 13 9.10 36.11 -7.15
CA ILE A 13 10.31 35.64 -7.84
C ILE A 13 11.56 36.26 -7.20
N PHE A 14 11.54 37.57 -7.00
CA PHE A 14 12.61 38.30 -6.34
C PHE A 14 12.89 37.76 -4.93
N LEU A 15 11.84 37.55 -4.13
CA LEU A 15 11.95 37.04 -2.77
C LEU A 15 12.45 35.59 -2.71
N LYS A 16 12.01 34.70 -3.62
CA LYS A 16 12.49 33.32 -3.69
C LYS A 16 13.95 33.23 -4.10
N GLN A 17 14.41 34.08 -5.02
CA GLN A 17 15.83 34.15 -5.39
C GLN A 17 16.71 34.58 -4.20
N LYS A 18 16.24 35.57 -3.44
CA LYS A 18 16.98 36.12 -2.29
C LYS A 18 16.91 35.22 -1.05
N TYR A 19 15.79 34.55 -0.83
CA TYR A 19 15.52 33.72 0.34
C TYR A 19 14.94 32.36 -0.06
N PRO A 20 15.76 31.47 -0.65
CA PRO A 20 15.29 30.20 -1.21
C PRO A 20 14.61 29.28 -0.17
N ASN A 21 14.97 29.42 1.10
CA ASN A 21 14.45 28.58 2.18
C ASN A 21 13.16 29.12 2.81
N LEU A 22 12.81 30.40 2.60
CA LEU A 22 11.61 31.03 3.19
C LEU A 22 10.38 30.92 2.29
N PHE A 23 10.56 30.75 0.99
CA PHE A 23 9.47 30.71 0.02
C PHE A 23 9.39 29.34 -0.65
N PRO A 24 8.20 28.72 -0.77
CA PRO A 24 8.07 27.42 -1.41
C PRO A 24 8.42 27.49 -2.90
N THR A 25 8.96 26.40 -3.48
CA THR A 25 9.13 26.32 -4.93
C THR A 25 7.78 26.51 -5.64
N ARG A 26 7.70 27.49 -6.55
CA ARG A 26 6.49 27.77 -7.33
C ARG A 26 6.23 26.56 -8.23
N VAL A 27 5.02 26.03 -8.20
CA VAL A 27 4.55 25.17 -9.29
C VAL A 27 4.46 26.07 -10.52
N LYS A 28 5.36 25.87 -11.51
CA LYS A 28 5.35 26.64 -12.76
C LYS A 28 3.99 26.46 -13.46
N THR A 29 3.05 27.36 -13.22
CA THR A 29 1.92 27.61 -14.13
C THR A 29 2.49 28.39 -15.31
N GLY A 30 3.12 27.69 -16.25
CA GLY A 30 3.77 28.30 -17.41
C GLY A 30 3.46 27.49 -18.66
N GLU A 31 2.84 28.18 -19.62
CA GLU A 31 2.79 27.92 -21.07
C GLU A 31 2.50 26.46 -21.48
N GLY A 32 1.23 26.20 -21.79
CA GLY A 32 0.68 24.87 -22.13
C GLY A 32 -0.44 24.39 -21.20
N TRP A 33 -0.78 25.16 -20.16
CA TRP A 33 -1.76 24.79 -19.14
C TRP A 33 -3.22 25.02 -19.55
N ALA A 34 -3.46 25.44 -20.79
CA ALA A 34 -4.77 25.89 -21.28
C ALA A 34 -5.42 24.97 -22.33
N SER A 35 -4.95 23.73 -22.52
CA SER A 35 -5.55 22.82 -23.49
C SER A 35 -6.15 21.53 -22.94
N ASN A 36 -6.04 21.21 -21.64
CA ASN A 36 -6.75 20.09 -21.01
C ASN A 36 -7.15 20.41 -19.56
N ALA A 37 -8.33 20.99 -19.37
CA ALA A 37 -8.83 21.46 -18.06
C ALA A 37 -8.98 20.34 -17.01
N ASP A 38 -9.10 19.07 -17.41
CA ASP A 38 -9.26 17.95 -16.48
C ASP A 38 -7.93 17.48 -15.87
N ASP A 39 -6.83 17.46 -16.64
CA ASP A 39 -5.57 16.83 -16.18
C ASP A 39 -4.75 17.75 -15.24
N THR A 40 -4.87 19.07 -15.41
CA THR A 40 -4.13 20.08 -14.63
C THR A 40 -4.63 20.19 -13.18
N GLY A 41 -5.94 20.04 -12.95
CA GLY A 41 -6.53 20.03 -11.61
C GLY A 41 -6.07 18.85 -10.76
N HIS A 42 -5.96 17.67 -11.38
CA HIS A 42 -5.50 16.45 -10.72
C HIS A 42 -4.03 16.52 -10.32
N ILE A 43 -3.15 17.02 -11.20
CA ILE A 43 -1.72 17.20 -10.88
C ILE A 43 -1.55 18.18 -9.72
N ARG A 44 -2.22 19.34 -9.76
CA ARG A 44 -2.13 20.35 -8.70
C ARG A 44 -2.59 19.79 -7.36
N LYS A 45 -3.72 19.07 -7.34
CA LYS A 45 -4.25 18.40 -6.15
C LYS A 45 -3.23 17.44 -5.54
N ARG A 46 -2.63 16.58 -6.37
CA ARG A 46 -1.61 15.60 -5.94
C ARG A 46 -0.36 16.26 -5.39
N VAL A 47 0.15 17.30 -6.04
CA VAL A 47 1.34 18.04 -5.61
C VAL A 47 1.09 18.73 -4.27
N VAL A 48 0.05 19.58 -4.19
CA VAL A 48 -0.24 20.37 -2.99
C VAL A 48 -0.56 19.45 -1.81
N GLY A 49 -1.43 18.45 -2.00
CA GLY A 49 -1.77 17.50 -0.95
C GLY A 49 -0.55 16.70 -0.47
N SER A 50 0.37 16.31 -1.36
CA SER A 50 1.60 15.60 -0.97
C SER A 50 2.56 16.51 -0.20
N ARG A 51 2.66 17.80 -0.55
CA ARG A 51 3.46 18.77 0.21
C ARG A 51 2.90 19.01 1.61
N ILE A 52 1.58 19.13 1.74
CA ILE A 52 0.93 19.20 3.05
C ILE A 52 1.22 17.94 3.85
N LYS A 53 1.10 16.76 3.23
CA LYS A 53 1.41 15.48 3.88
C LYS A 53 2.86 15.41 4.38
N LEU A 54 3.84 15.83 3.57
CA LEU A 54 5.23 15.94 3.99
C LEU A 54 5.42 16.90 5.16
N TYR A 55 4.78 18.08 5.08
CA TYR A 55 4.83 19.05 6.16
C TYR A 55 4.30 18.45 7.46
N VAL A 56 3.12 17.83 7.44
CA VAL A 56 2.55 17.19 8.63
C VAL A 56 3.49 16.12 9.17
N MET A 57 4.00 15.22 8.32
CA MET A 57 4.95 14.18 8.76
C MET A 57 6.19 14.76 9.46
N ARG A 58 6.68 15.92 9.03
CA ARG A 58 7.84 16.61 9.64
C ARG A 58 7.55 17.23 11.00
N HIS A 59 6.29 17.56 11.30
CA HIS A 59 5.97 18.40 12.46
C HIS A 59 5.08 17.72 13.50
N ILE A 60 4.26 16.73 13.10
CA ILE A 60 3.36 16.02 14.00
C ILE A 60 4.15 15.31 15.11
N TYR A 61 3.66 15.44 16.34
CA TYR A 61 4.30 15.04 17.60
C TYR A 61 5.77 15.47 17.66
N LYS A 62 6.03 16.74 17.34
CA LYS A 62 7.39 17.31 17.30
C LYS A 62 8.34 16.56 16.35
N GLY A 63 7.80 16.05 15.24
CA GLY A 63 8.57 15.34 14.23
C GLY A 63 8.90 13.89 14.59
N ARG A 64 8.10 13.24 15.47
CA ARG A 64 8.29 11.83 15.89
C ARG A 64 8.56 10.87 14.73
N TYR A 65 7.88 11.09 13.61
CA TYR A 65 7.98 10.21 12.45
C TYR A 65 9.04 10.66 11.45
N TYR A 66 9.71 11.78 11.62
CA TYR A 66 10.62 12.31 10.60
C TYR A 66 12.07 12.19 11.04
N ASN A 67 12.84 11.44 10.28
CA ASN A 67 14.28 11.41 10.45
C ASN A 67 14.90 12.57 9.66
N CYS A 68 15.37 13.58 10.39
CA CYS A 68 15.97 14.79 9.81
C CYS A 68 17.33 14.55 9.15
N VAL A 69 18.04 13.48 9.52
CA VAL A 69 19.36 13.13 8.97
C VAL A 69 19.22 12.60 7.55
N ASN A 70 18.26 11.71 7.31
CA ASN A 70 18.04 11.09 6.01
C ASN A 70 16.91 11.75 5.20
N GLY A 71 16.13 12.63 5.82
CA GLY A 71 15.03 13.38 5.21
C GLY A 71 13.76 12.55 5.00
N ILE A 72 13.58 11.45 5.74
CA ILE A 72 12.56 10.42 5.48
C ILE A 72 11.62 10.27 6.66
N SER A 73 10.32 10.22 6.36
CA SER A 73 9.32 9.85 7.36
C SER A 73 9.34 8.34 7.62
N VAL A 74 9.32 7.85 8.85
CA VAL A 74 9.44 6.45 9.24
C VAL A 74 8.12 5.97 9.85
N CYS A 75 7.66 4.78 9.43
CA CYS A 75 6.58 4.09 10.11
C CYS A 75 7.15 3.42 11.37
N PRO A 76 6.59 3.64 12.57
CA PRO A 76 7.09 3.03 13.79
C PRO A 76 7.10 1.51 13.76
N GLU A 77 6.05 0.87 13.23
CA GLU A 77 5.99 -0.60 13.14
C GLU A 77 7.08 -1.17 12.22
N CYS A 78 7.40 -0.50 11.10
CA CYS A 78 8.57 -0.87 10.29
C CYS A 78 9.88 -0.76 11.07
N LEU A 79 10.00 0.21 11.98
CA LEU A 79 11.21 0.38 12.79
C LEU A 79 11.29 -0.71 13.86
N ASP A 80 10.18 -1.03 14.51
CA ASP A 80 10.09 -2.06 15.55
C ASP A 80 10.34 -3.46 14.97
N GLU A 81 10.04 -3.68 13.69
CA GLU A 81 10.31 -4.92 12.95
C GLU A 81 11.69 -4.93 12.26
N ASP A 82 12.54 -3.94 12.52
CA ASP A 82 13.88 -3.81 11.93
C ASP A 82 13.90 -3.78 10.38
N PHE A 83 12.85 -3.24 9.75
CA PHE A 83 12.79 -3.10 8.29
C PHE A 83 13.70 -1.99 7.78
N ILE A 84 14.42 -2.26 6.69
CA ILE A 84 15.46 -1.39 6.13
C ILE A 84 14.94 -0.57 4.95
N VAL A 85 14.35 -1.19 3.93
CA VAL A 85 13.86 -0.58 2.70
C VAL A 85 12.78 0.46 3.01
N ASN A 86 11.79 0.12 3.84
CA ASN A 86 10.69 1.04 4.12
C ASN A 86 11.05 2.21 5.05
N THR A 87 12.16 2.10 5.79
CA THR A 87 12.69 3.14 6.69
C THR A 87 13.80 3.98 6.04
N SER A 88 14.50 3.43 5.04
CA SER A 88 15.64 4.07 4.36
C SER A 88 15.29 4.77 3.04
N PHE A 89 14.09 4.58 2.49
CA PHE A 89 13.65 5.25 1.26
C PHE A 89 12.41 6.17 1.44
N PRO A 90 12.33 7.28 0.69
CA PRO A 90 11.23 8.27 0.73
C PRO A 90 9.95 7.78 0.02
N ARG A 91 9.36 6.70 0.54
CA ARG A 91 8.12 6.08 0.05
C ARG A 91 6.86 6.77 0.59
N ILE A 92 6.71 8.08 0.35
CA ILE A 92 5.59 8.89 0.91
C ILE A 92 4.20 8.34 0.54
N ARG A 93 4.01 7.81 -0.68
CA ARG A 93 2.73 7.24 -1.12
C ARG A 93 2.38 5.94 -0.41
N SER A 94 3.36 5.33 0.25
CA SER A 94 3.22 4.10 1.01
C SER A 94 3.01 4.39 2.50
N LYS A 95 2.76 5.64 2.91
CA LYS A 95 2.60 6.05 4.31
C LYS A 95 1.29 6.80 4.45
N GLU A 96 0.45 6.48 5.43
CA GLU A 96 -0.85 7.11 5.66
C GLU A 96 -1.04 7.39 7.16
N PHE A 97 -1.90 8.36 7.48
CA PHE A 97 -2.27 8.69 8.86
C PHE A 97 -3.55 7.95 9.23
N HIS A 98 -3.57 7.38 10.44
CA HIS A 98 -4.64 6.53 10.95
C HIS A 98 -5.06 6.95 12.35
N HIS A 99 -6.37 7.00 12.60
CA HIS A 99 -6.88 7.11 13.95
C HIS A 99 -6.62 5.82 14.72
N GLU A 100 -6.20 5.94 15.97
CA GLU A 100 -6.02 4.80 16.88
C GLU A 100 -7.35 4.05 17.13
N ASP A 101 -8.49 4.72 17.03
CA ASP A 101 -9.83 4.14 17.25
C ASP A 101 -10.50 3.54 15.99
N LEU A 102 -9.71 3.27 14.93
CA LEU A 102 -10.16 2.64 13.69
C LEU A 102 -11.21 3.44 12.89
N ARG A 103 -11.41 4.74 13.17
CA ARG A 103 -12.22 5.61 12.30
C ARG A 103 -11.65 5.63 10.88
N PHE A 104 -12.55 5.57 9.89
CA PHE A 104 -12.19 5.51 8.46
C PHE A 104 -11.94 6.89 7.84
N GLU A 105 -12.02 7.96 8.61
CA GLU A 105 -11.77 9.33 8.15
C GLU A 105 -10.26 9.50 7.91
N GLY A 106 -9.83 9.50 6.65
CA GLY A 106 -8.40 9.48 6.32
C GLY A 106 -7.88 10.82 5.83
N TYR A 107 -6.72 11.25 6.34
CA TYR A 107 -5.94 12.38 5.82
C TYR A 107 -5.17 12.00 4.54
N SER A 108 -5.89 11.52 3.54
CA SER A 108 -5.34 11.21 2.22
C SER A 108 -4.82 12.49 1.54
N VAL A 109 -3.94 12.36 0.54
CA VAL A 109 -3.47 13.49 -0.28
C VAL A 109 -4.65 14.31 -0.85
N ASN A 110 -5.72 13.62 -1.25
CA ASN A 110 -6.90 14.27 -1.79
C ASN A 110 -7.66 15.07 -0.73
N GLU A 111 -7.75 14.50 0.47
CA GLU A 111 -8.44 15.10 1.61
C GLU A 111 -7.68 16.31 2.16
N LEU A 112 -6.36 16.19 2.29
CA LEU A 112 -5.48 17.28 2.69
C LEU A 112 -5.56 18.47 1.73
N TYR A 113 -5.61 18.21 0.42
CA TYR A 113 -5.86 19.27 -0.55
C TYR A 113 -7.23 19.93 -0.35
N ARG A 114 -8.29 19.14 -0.13
CA ARG A 114 -9.65 19.65 0.10
C ARG A 114 -9.70 20.56 1.33
N LEU A 115 -9.15 20.12 2.45
CA LEU A 115 -9.03 20.91 3.67
C LEU A 115 -8.31 22.23 3.41
N PHE A 116 -7.17 22.17 2.70
CA PHE A 116 -6.43 23.38 2.34
C PHE A 116 -7.23 24.32 1.45
N VAL A 117 -7.96 23.80 0.45
CA VAL A 117 -8.78 24.65 -0.44
C VAL A 117 -9.89 25.36 0.34
N ASN A 118 -10.50 24.66 1.29
CA ASN A 118 -11.58 25.21 2.10
C ASN A 118 -11.10 26.28 3.09
N ASP A 119 -9.82 26.28 3.45
CA ASP A 119 -9.24 27.18 4.46
C ASP A 119 -8.02 27.98 3.93
N ARG A 120 -8.00 28.30 2.62
CA ARG A 120 -6.85 28.99 1.98
C ARG A 120 -6.53 30.37 2.57
N GLY A 121 -7.51 31.00 3.22
CA GLY A 121 -7.36 32.31 3.85
C GLY A 121 -6.64 32.26 5.20
N ASN A 122 -6.50 31.08 5.80
CA ASN A 122 -5.90 30.92 7.12
C ASN A 122 -4.36 30.82 7.02
N PRO A 123 -3.60 31.82 7.51
CA PRO A 123 -2.14 31.76 7.51
C PRO A 123 -1.57 30.69 8.47
N TYR A 124 -2.39 30.18 9.38
CA TYR A 124 -2.03 29.14 10.36
C TYR A 124 -2.52 27.74 9.99
N PHE A 125 -3.10 27.56 8.80
CA PHE A 125 -3.70 26.28 8.35
C PHE A 125 -2.85 25.05 8.68
N LEU A 126 -1.56 25.06 8.34
CA LEU A 126 -0.69 23.90 8.55
C LEU A 126 -0.45 23.59 10.05
N ARG A 127 -0.33 24.62 10.88
CA ARG A 127 -0.15 24.47 12.34
C ARG A 127 -1.44 23.95 12.96
N ASP A 128 -2.58 24.52 12.57
CA ASP A 128 -3.88 24.14 13.09
C ASP A 128 -4.24 22.70 12.65
N LEU A 129 -3.87 22.32 11.43
CA LEU A 129 -3.98 20.95 10.93
C LEU A 129 -3.15 19.97 11.77
N VAL A 130 -1.87 20.27 12.03
CA VAL A 130 -1.02 19.40 12.87
C VAL A 130 -1.63 19.26 14.25
N LYS A 131 -2.03 20.36 14.89
CA LYS A 131 -2.67 20.33 16.22
C LYS A 131 -3.92 19.47 16.22
N LYS A 132 -4.81 19.64 15.24
CA LYS A 132 -6.02 18.83 15.08
C LYS A 132 -5.68 17.33 14.94
N MET A 133 -4.68 17.01 14.13
CA MET A 133 -4.24 15.63 13.91
C MET A 133 -3.64 14.98 15.17
N GLU A 134 -2.95 15.77 16.01
CA GLU A 134 -2.47 15.32 17.32
C GLU A 134 -3.62 15.13 18.33
N GLU A 135 -4.59 16.04 18.36
CA GLU A 135 -5.81 15.93 19.19
C GLU A 135 -6.64 14.69 18.82
N GLU A 136 -6.68 14.34 17.54
CA GLU A 136 -7.31 13.12 17.03
C GLU A 136 -6.46 11.85 17.24
N SER A 137 -5.30 11.96 17.88
CA SER A 137 -4.38 10.84 18.16
C SER A 137 -4.05 10.03 16.90
N LEU A 138 -3.75 10.71 15.80
CA LEU A 138 -3.39 10.05 14.55
C LEU A 138 -1.99 9.45 14.62
N ALA A 139 -1.82 8.22 14.15
CA ALA A 139 -0.53 7.57 13.98
C ALA A 139 -0.14 7.44 12.51
N LEU A 140 1.15 7.59 12.18
CA LEU A 140 1.66 7.31 10.85
C LEU A 140 1.92 5.80 10.69
N LYS A 141 1.27 5.15 9.72
CA LYS A 141 1.56 3.76 9.36
C LYS A 141 1.90 3.64 7.88
N CYS A 142 2.68 2.61 7.51
CA CYS A 142 2.83 2.29 6.10
C CYS A 142 1.58 1.57 5.57
N THR A 143 1.41 1.52 4.24
CA THR A 143 0.24 0.89 3.61
C THR A 143 0.17 -0.60 3.95
N SER A 144 1.31 -1.29 4.02
CA SER A 144 1.38 -2.69 4.45
C SER A 144 0.84 -2.90 5.87
N HIS A 145 1.38 -2.17 6.86
CA HIS A 145 0.93 -2.22 8.26
C HIS A 145 -0.53 -1.83 8.43
N HIS A 146 -0.99 -0.86 7.66
CA HIS A 146 -2.39 -0.50 7.62
C HIS A 146 -3.29 -1.64 7.12
N SER A 147 -2.88 -2.39 6.09
CA SER A 147 -3.64 -3.56 5.62
C SER A 147 -3.70 -4.66 6.69
N ILE A 148 -2.61 -4.88 7.43
CA ILE A 148 -2.53 -5.89 8.51
C ILE A 148 -3.52 -5.55 9.65
N VAL A 149 -3.52 -4.29 10.10
CA VAL A 149 -4.41 -3.83 11.17
C VAL A 149 -5.88 -3.93 10.79
N LYS A 150 -6.21 -3.68 9.51
CA LYS A 150 -7.59 -3.73 9.02
C LYS A 150 -8.11 -5.14 8.75
N ALA A 151 -7.23 -6.14 8.64
CA ALA A 151 -7.61 -7.50 8.30
C ALA A 151 -8.11 -8.28 9.53
N ILE A 152 -9.25 -7.86 10.10
CA ILE A 152 -9.84 -8.45 11.31
C ILE A 152 -9.99 -9.98 11.18
N HIS A 153 -10.43 -10.48 10.04
CA HIS A 153 -10.57 -11.92 9.81
C HIS A 153 -9.22 -12.65 9.76
N PHE A 154 -8.17 -12.03 9.21
CA PHE A 154 -6.84 -12.61 9.31
C PHE A 154 -6.40 -12.69 10.77
N GLN A 155 -6.56 -11.63 11.55
CA GLN A 155 -6.15 -11.62 12.97
C GLN A 155 -6.90 -12.66 13.79
N ASN A 156 -8.22 -12.76 13.62
CA ASN A 156 -9.05 -13.72 14.35
C ASN A 156 -8.72 -15.18 14.02
N PHE A 157 -8.26 -15.46 12.79
CA PHE A 157 -7.96 -16.80 12.31
C PHE A 157 -6.48 -17.03 12.00
N LYS A 158 -5.57 -16.15 12.48
CA LYS A 158 -4.13 -16.20 12.16
C LYS A 158 -3.52 -17.55 12.50
N LYS A 159 -3.87 -18.11 13.66
CA LYS A 159 -3.39 -19.44 14.07
C LYS A 159 -3.70 -20.53 13.06
N LEU A 160 -4.89 -20.50 12.46
CA LEU A 160 -5.29 -21.45 11.42
C LEU A 160 -4.59 -21.12 10.09
N ILE A 161 -4.68 -19.85 9.64
CA ILE A 161 -4.19 -19.41 8.33
C ILE A 161 -2.66 -19.57 8.23
N SER A 162 -1.94 -19.12 9.24
CA SER A 162 -0.48 -19.13 9.33
C SER A 162 0.07 -20.36 10.03
N TRP A 163 -0.80 -21.30 10.43
CA TRP A 163 -0.45 -22.55 11.12
C TRP A 163 0.46 -22.32 12.35
N GLU A 164 0.10 -21.34 13.19
CA GLU A 164 0.90 -20.91 14.32
C GLU A 164 0.56 -21.64 15.61
N ASN A 165 1.59 -21.92 16.42
CA ASN A 165 1.48 -22.56 17.74
C ASN A 165 0.87 -23.97 17.69
N ILE A 166 1.17 -24.71 16.62
CA ILE A 166 0.76 -26.10 16.46
C ILE A 166 1.61 -26.99 17.39
N PRO A 167 1.00 -27.92 18.16
CA PRO A 167 1.73 -28.83 19.04
C PRO A 167 2.78 -29.62 18.28
N LYS A 168 3.94 -29.86 18.90
CA LYS A 168 5.06 -30.58 18.26
C LYS A 168 4.72 -32.03 17.93
N GLU A 169 3.75 -32.58 18.64
CA GLU A 169 3.23 -33.94 18.46
C GLU A 169 2.31 -34.04 17.24
N PHE A 170 1.85 -32.92 16.68
CA PHE A 170 1.04 -32.92 15.48
C PHE A 170 1.90 -33.30 14.27
N PRO A 171 1.49 -34.31 13.47
CA PRO A 171 2.36 -34.90 12.45
C PRO A 171 2.62 -33.99 11.24
N TYR A 172 1.82 -32.93 11.07
CA TYR A 172 1.86 -32.01 9.93
C TYR A 172 2.56 -30.72 10.32
N LYS A 173 3.58 -30.34 9.53
CA LYS A 173 4.41 -29.16 9.79
C LYS A 173 3.76 -27.88 9.26
N ASP A 174 2.91 -28.01 8.25
CA ASP A 174 2.13 -26.93 7.68
C ASP A 174 0.66 -27.35 7.46
N ILE A 175 -0.26 -26.37 7.39
CA ILE A 175 -1.66 -26.63 7.06
C ILE A 175 -1.79 -27.28 5.68
N PHE A 176 -0.88 -26.93 4.76
CA PHE A 176 -0.89 -27.45 3.39
C PHE A 176 -0.38 -28.89 3.26
N ASP A 177 0.09 -29.50 4.35
CA ASP A 177 0.37 -30.94 4.37
C ASP A 177 -0.93 -31.77 4.53
N LEU A 178 -2.05 -31.13 4.86
CA LEU A 178 -3.36 -31.76 4.97
C LEU A 178 -4.09 -31.82 3.62
N PRO A 179 -4.95 -32.83 3.38
CA PRO A 179 -5.87 -32.82 2.25
C PRO A 179 -6.80 -31.61 2.26
N ALA A 180 -7.17 -31.11 1.08
CA ALA A 180 -7.99 -29.90 0.93
C ALA A 180 -9.35 -30.02 1.64
N GLU A 181 -9.94 -31.22 1.65
CA GLU A 181 -11.17 -31.54 2.35
C GLU A 181 -11.03 -31.35 3.86
N ILE A 182 -9.89 -31.77 4.42
CA ILE A 182 -9.60 -31.62 5.84
C ILE A 182 -9.40 -30.14 6.18
N ILE A 183 -8.66 -29.39 5.37
CA ILE A 183 -8.50 -27.94 5.53
C ILE A 183 -9.87 -27.25 5.52
N HIS A 184 -10.75 -27.60 4.58
CA HIS A 184 -12.09 -27.04 4.49
C HIS A 184 -12.96 -27.37 5.71
N ILE A 185 -12.87 -28.60 6.23
CA ILE A 185 -13.55 -29.01 7.47
C ILE A 185 -13.03 -28.19 8.66
N LEU A 186 -11.71 -28.01 8.78
CA LEU A 186 -11.11 -27.20 9.85
C LEU A 186 -11.58 -25.75 9.80
N VAL A 187 -11.57 -25.12 8.62
CA VAL A 187 -12.10 -23.75 8.43
C VAL A 187 -13.56 -23.68 8.89
N LYS A 188 -14.39 -24.65 8.48
CA LYS A 188 -15.80 -24.69 8.90
C LYS A 188 -15.94 -24.77 10.42
N ILE A 189 -15.23 -25.71 11.06
CA ILE A 189 -15.28 -25.89 12.51
C ILE A 189 -14.82 -24.62 13.24
N CYS A 190 -13.68 -24.04 12.84
CA CYS A 190 -13.14 -22.85 13.48
C CYS A 190 -14.10 -21.66 13.36
N VAL A 191 -14.68 -21.41 12.19
CA VAL A 191 -15.60 -20.29 11.99
C VAL A 191 -16.94 -20.51 12.69
N ASP A 192 -17.44 -21.74 12.75
CA ASP A 192 -18.72 -22.05 13.40
C ASP A 192 -18.66 -21.90 14.91
N ASN A 193 -17.50 -22.20 15.50
CA ASN A 193 -17.22 -22.03 16.92
C ASN A 193 -16.65 -20.65 17.28
N PHE A 194 -16.46 -19.75 16.30
CA PHE A 194 -16.02 -18.39 16.56
C PHE A 194 -17.21 -17.54 17.02
N SER A 195 -17.12 -16.96 18.21
CA SER A 195 -18.10 -15.99 18.69
C SER A 195 -18.05 -14.76 17.79
N LEU A 196 -19.07 -14.59 16.94
CA LEU A 196 -19.22 -13.35 16.18
C LEU A 196 -19.44 -12.21 17.19
N PRO A 197 -18.79 -11.04 16.99
CA PRO A 197 -19.01 -9.90 17.87
C PRO A 197 -20.50 -9.56 17.92
N GLU A 198 -21.00 -9.30 19.13
CA GLU A 198 -22.37 -8.87 19.34
C GLU A 198 -22.66 -7.63 18.49
N PRO A 199 -23.87 -7.52 17.90
CA PRO A 199 -24.26 -6.26 17.26
C PRO A 199 -24.13 -5.11 18.27
N LEU A 200 -23.70 -3.94 17.79
CA LEU A 200 -23.64 -2.73 18.60
C LEU A 200 -24.98 -2.48 19.33
N PRO A 201 -24.96 -1.93 20.56
CA PRO A 201 -26.16 -1.62 21.31
C PRO A 201 -27.13 -0.79 20.48
N GLY A 202 -28.39 -1.26 20.33
CA GLY A 202 -29.43 -0.58 19.57
C GLY A 202 -29.71 -1.14 18.16
N ARG A 203 -28.99 -2.17 17.71
CA ARG A 203 -29.40 -2.96 16.52
C ARG A 203 -30.14 -4.22 16.96
N GLN A 204 -31.38 -4.35 16.48
CA GLN A 204 -32.31 -5.47 16.69
C GLN A 204 -31.66 -6.85 16.57
N ILE A 205 -32.27 -7.81 17.30
CA ILE A 205 -32.12 -9.27 17.21
C ILE A 205 -31.62 -9.68 15.81
N VAL A 206 -30.36 -10.09 15.73
CA VAL A 206 -29.77 -10.58 14.47
C VAL A 206 -30.45 -11.90 14.14
N ARG A 207 -31.07 -12.03 12.96
CA ARG A 207 -31.73 -13.28 12.56
C ARG A 207 -30.66 -14.36 12.39
N GLU A 208 -31.01 -15.60 12.68
CA GLU A 208 -30.09 -16.74 12.52
C GLU A 208 -29.56 -16.87 11.08
N GLN A 209 -30.40 -16.50 10.09
CA GLN A 209 -29.99 -16.41 8.68
C GLN A 209 -28.84 -15.41 8.46
N ASP A 210 -28.87 -14.26 9.13
CA ASP A 210 -27.82 -13.24 9.04
C ASP A 210 -26.51 -13.73 9.68
N ILE A 211 -26.60 -14.53 10.75
CA ILE A 211 -25.45 -15.17 11.41
C ILE A 211 -24.80 -16.19 10.47
N ASN A 212 -25.61 -17.03 9.81
CA ASN A 212 -25.11 -18.03 8.87
C ASN A 212 -24.49 -17.38 7.63
N GLU A 213 -25.08 -16.32 7.10
CA GLU A 213 -24.50 -15.55 6.00
C GLU A 213 -23.16 -14.89 6.41
N ARG A 214 -23.09 -14.31 7.61
CA ARG A 214 -21.83 -13.78 8.15
C ARG A 214 -20.76 -14.87 8.26
N ARG A 215 -21.10 -16.04 8.81
CA ARG A 215 -20.18 -17.18 8.90
C ARG A 215 -19.70 -17.63 7.52
N LEU A 216 -20.61 -17.71 6.53
CA LEU A 216 -20.23 -18.05 5.15
C LEU A 216 -19.22 -17.05 4.57
N ASN A 217 -19.43 -15.75 4.81
CA ASN A 217 -18.49 -14.72 4.38
C ASN A 217 -17.14 -14.84 5.08
N VAL A 218 -17.12 -15.09 6.40
CA VAL A 218 -15.86 -15.31 7.14
C VAL A 218 -15.11 -16.54 6.62
N ARG A 219 -15.80 -17.68 6.42
CA ARG A 219 -15.17 -18.90 5.85
C ARG A 219 -14.54 -18.60 4.50
N LYS A 220 -15.22 -17.83 3.65
CA LYS A 220 -14.71 -17.41 2.35
C LYS A 220 -13.44 -16.57 2.48
N TYR A 221 -13.40 -15.59 3.39
CA TYR A 221 -12.19 -14.81 3.63
C TYR A 221 -11.02 -15.67 4.11
N VAL A 222 -11.26 -16.61 5.02
CA VAL A 222 -10.22 -17.53 5.50
C VAL A 222 -9.69 -18.40 4.35
N ILE A 223 -10.56 -18.92 3.49
CA ILE A 223 -10.18 -19.68 2.30
C ILE A 223 -9.38 -18.82 1.32
N ASP A 224 -9.80 -17.58 1.06
CA ASP A 224 -9.11 -16.66 0.17
C ASP A 224 -7.67 -16.39 0.70
N PHE A 225 -7.51 -16.18 2.01
CA PHE A 225 -6.18 -16.06 2.64
C PHE A 225 -5.35 -17.35 2.50
N LEU A 226 -5.95 -18.52 2.71
CA LEU A 226 -5.23 -19.79 2.55
C LEU A 226 -4.76 -20.01 1.10
N LYS A 227 -5.58 -19.64 0.11
CA LYS A 227 -5.19 -19.69 -1.31
C LYS A 227 -4.05 -18.71 -1.60
N GLU A 228 -4.19 -17.47 -1.14
CA GLU A 228 -3.17 -16.43 -1.28
C GLU A 228 -1.83 -16.88 -0.69
N ARG A 229 -1.84 -17.35 0.57
CA ARG A 229 -0.67 -17.88 1.25
C ARG A 229 -0.07 -19.06 0.49
N TYR A 230 -0.88 -20.04 0.08
CA TYR A 230 -0.39 -21.20 -0.65
C TYR A 230 0.36 -20.79 -1.93
N ILE A 231 -0.19 -19.85 -2.69
CA ILE A 231 0.42 -19.38 -3.93
C ILE A 231 1.72 -18.62 -3.63
N ILE A 232 1.71 -17.68 -2.67
CA ILE A 232 2.90 -16.90 -2.33
C ILE A 232 4.00 -17.78 -1.73
N ASP A 233 3.68 -18.73 -0.85
CA ASP A 233 4.64 -19.65 -0.24
C ASP A 233 5.30 -20.56 -1.29
N ARG A 234 4.53 -21.00 -2.29
CA ARG A 234 5.03 -21.86 -3.38
C ARG A 234 5.87 -21.11 -4.40
N ILE A 235 5.48 -19.88 -4.73
CA ILE A 235 6.08 -19.12 -5.82
C ILE A 235 7.21 -18.22 -5.30
N HIS A 236 6.94 -17.42 -4.28
CA HIS A 236 7.85 -16.40 -3.74
C HIS A 236 8.50 -16.80 -2.41
N GLU A 237 8.38 -18.08 -2.04
CA GLU A 237 8.90 -18.63 -0.78
C GLU A 237 8.42 -17.88 0.47
N GLY A 238 7.19 -17.34 0.41
CA GLY A 238 6.52 -16.77 1.57
C GLY A 238 6.99 -15.38 1.97
N VAL A 239 7.77 -14.69 1.13
CA VAL A 239 8.23 -13.31 1.39
C VAL A 239 7.91 -12.38 0.23
N CYS A 240 7.86 -11.07 0.49
CA CYS A 240 7.75 -10.08 -0.56
C CYS A 240 9.00 -10.16 -1.47
N PRO A 241 8.86 -10.52 -2.75
CA PRO A 241 10.02 -10.81 -3.61
C PRO A 241 10.87 -9.58 -3.92
N VAL A 242 10.34 -8.37 -3.70
CA VAL A 242 11.05 -7.11 -3.96
C VAL A 242 11.90 -6.67 -2.76
N CYS A 243 11.31 -6.68 -1.56
CA CYS A 243 11.95 -6.10 -0.36
C CYS A 243 12.39 -7.14 0.66
N GLY A 244 11.82 -8.35 0.66
CA GLY A 244 12.09 -9.39 1.66
C GLY A 244 11.55 -9.12 3.06
N GLU A 245 10.98 -7.93 3.32
CA GLU A 245 10.59 -7.51 4.69
C GLU A 245 9.28 -8.11 5.18
N PHE A 246 8.28 -8.20 4.30
CA PHE A 246 6.98 -8.77 4.65
C PHE A 246 6.96 -10.27 4.32
N ASN A 247 6.37 -11.07 5.20
CA ASN A 247 6.29 -12.52 5.08
C ASN A 247 4.83 -12.99 5.25
N THR A 248 4.46 -14.12 4.68
CA THR A 248 3.08 -14.64 4.69
C THR A 248 2.62 -15.15 6.06
N ARG A 249 3.54 -15.50 6.95
CA ARG A 249 3.20 -15.99 8.29
C ARG A 249 2.65 -14.86 9.15
N ASP A 250 3.34 -13.73 9.18
CA ASP A 250 2.99 -12.59 10.03
C ASP A 250 2.22 -11.51 9.29
N HIS A 251 2.47 -11.36 8.00
CA HIS A 251 2.10 -10.19 7.21
C HIS A 251 1.27 -10.53 5.97
N LEU A 252 0.56 -11.67 5.93
CA LEU A 252 -0.23 -12.06 4.75
C LEU A 252 -1.15 -10.96 4.19
N PRO A 253 -1.88 -10.17 5.01
CA PRO A 253 -2.72 -9.09 4.48
C PRO A 253 -1.93 -7.95 3.82
N ALA A 254 -0.62 -7.91 4.03
CA ALA A 254 0.30 -6.99 3.36
C ALA A 254 0.86 -7.58 2.06
N PHE A 255 0.10 -8.41 1.34
CA PHE A 255 0.39 -8.81 -0.03
C PHE A 255 -0.73 -8.34 -0.94
N GLU A 256 -0.34 -7.77 -2.08
CA GLU A 256 -1.23 -7.35 -3.14
C GLU A 256 -0.78 -7.98 -4.45
N TYR A 257 -1.74 -8.45 -5.23
CA TYR A 257 -1.49 -8.82 -6.61
C TYR A 257 -1.30 -7.56 -7.45
N SER A 258 -0.13 -7.46 -8.09
CA SER A 258 0.23 -6.36 -8.97
C SER A 258 0.42 -6.87 -10.40
N HIS A 259 -0.06 -6.08 -11.36
CA HIS A 259 0.19 -6.30 -12.78
C HIS A 259 1.31 -5.37 -13.22
N LEU A 260 2.28 -5.90 -13.95
CA LEU A 260 3.32 -5.09 -14.57
C LEU A 260 3.19 -5.10 -16.09
N PHE A 261 2.65 -4.01 -16.65
CA PHE A 261 2.50 -3.88 -18.09
C PHE A 261 2.54 -2.42 -18.54
N LYS A 262 3.03 -2.20 -19.76
CA LYS A 262 2.82 -0.94 -20.48
C LYS A 262 1.48 -1.05 -21.21
N LYS A 263 0.61 -0.03 -21.13
CA LYS A 263 -0.71 -0.05 -21.81
C LYS A 263 -0.63 -0.36 -23.30
N SER A 264 0.49 -0.03 -23.95
CA SER A 264 0.79 -0.32 -25.35
C SER A 264 0.99 -1.81 -25.68
N GLU A 265 1.15 -2.69 -24.67
CA GLU A 265 1.48 -4.11 -24.88
C GLU A 265 0.27 -5.04 -25.04
N LEU A 266 -0.96 -4.53 -24.86
CA LEU A 266 -2.19 -5.34 -24.86
C LEU A 266 -3.16 -4.94 -25.98
N THR A 267 -3.73 -5.95 -26.64
CA THR A 267 -4.86 -5.73 -27.57
C THR A 267 -6.13 -5.29 -26.82
N PRO A 268 -7.11 -4.67 -27.48
CA PRO A 268 -8.39 -4.33 -26.87
C PRO A 268 -9.10 -5.52 -26.19
N GLU A 269 -9.04 -6.70 -26.80
CA GLU A 269 -9.64 -7.94 -26.29
C GLU A 269 -8.93 -8.41 -25.01
N GLU A 270 -7.60 -8.35 -24.97
CA GLU A 270 -6.80 -8.69 -23.81
C GLU A 270 -7.09 -7.75 -22.63
N ARG A 271 -7.26 -6.45 -22.90
CA ARG A 271 -7.66 -5.46 -21.88
C ARG A 271 -9.03 -5.81 -21.27
N LYS A 272 -10.02 -6.11 -22.11
CA LYS A 272 -11.36 -6.49 -21.67
C LYS A 272 -11.35 -7.79 -20.86
N LYS A 273 -10.55 -8.78 -21.27
CA LYS A 273 -10.35 -10.00 -20.50
C LYS A 273 -9.76 -9.68 -19.13
N ARG A 274 -8.69 -8.88 -19.07
CA ARG A 274 -8.03 -8.51 -17.81
C ARG A 274 -8.98 -7.83 -16.82
N GLU A 275 -9.81 -6.89 -17.27
CA GLU A 275 -10.78 -6.19 -16.41
C GLU A 275 -11.75 -7.16 -15.69
N LYS A 276 -12.03 -8.32 -16.31
CA LYS A 276 -12.87 -9.36 -15.71
C LYS A 276 -12.13 -10.16 -14.63
N TYR A 277 -10.81 -10.36 -14.77
CA TYR A 277 -9.99 -11.18 -13.88
C TYR A 277 -9.36 -10.35 -12.75
N THR A 278 -10.21 -9.83 -11.86
CA THR A 278 -9.73 -9.29 -10.58
C THR A 278 -9.22 -10.42 -9.68
N ILE A 279 -8.31 -10.12 -8.75
CA ILE A 279 -7.80 -11.14 -7.82
C ILE A 279 -8.92 -11.78 -6.99
N THR A 280 -9.91 -10.98 -6.58
CA THR A 280 -11.13 -11.45 -5.90
C THR A 280 -11.93 -12.42 -6.76
N TYR A 281 -12.02 -12.19 -8.07
CA TYR A 281 -12.66 -13.12 -8.99
C TYR A 281 -11.86 -14.43 -9.09
N LEU A 282 -10.52 -14.32 -9.20
CA LEU A 282 -9.63 -15.47 -9.29
C LEU A 282 -9.79 -16.42 -8.09
N TYR A 283 -9.70 -15.90 -6.86
CA TYR A 283 -9.85 -16.71 -5.65
C TYR A 283 -11.23 -17.37 -5.52
N ARG A 284 -12.28 -16.71 -6.01
CA ARG A 284 -13.66 -17.23 -5.93
C ARG A 284 -13.97 -18.33 -6.94
N THR A 285 -13.37 -18.25 -8.12
CA THR A 285 -13.77 -19.09 -9.26
C THR A 285 -12.82 -20.26 -9.48
N PHE A 286 -11.55 -20.11 -9.16
CA PHE A 286 -10.51 -21.05 -9.57
C PHE A 286 -9.83 -21.73 -8.37
N THR A 287 -9.31 -22.92 -8.62
CA THR A 287 -8.35 -23.61 -7.75
C THR A 287 -6.99 -22.90 -7.78
N CYS A 288 -6.09 -23.17 -6.82
CA CYS A 288 -4.78 -22.52 -6.79
C CYS A 288 -3.97 -22.76 -8.08
N SER A 289 -4.02 -23.97 -8.64
CA SER A 289 -3.31 -24.30 -9.88
C SER A 289 -3.88 -23.57 -11.10
N GLU A 290 -5.21 -23.42 -11.17
CA GLU A 290 -5.86 -22.63 -12.22
C GLU A 290 -5.57 -21.14 -12.07
N ILE A 291 -5.52 -20.62 -10.85
CA ILE A 291 -5.13 -19.22 -10.58
C ILE A 291 -3.73 -18.96 -11.13
N VAL A 292 -2.76 -19.83 -10.84
CA VAL A 292 -1.39 -19.71 -11.34
C VAL A 292 -1.37 -19.74 -12.87
N LYS A 293 -2.07 -20.67 -13.52
CA LYS A 293 -2.20 -20.72 -14.98
C LYS A 293 -2.81 -19.45 -15.58
N GLU A 294 -3.77 -18.82 -14.90
CA GLU A 294 -4.30 -17.53 -15.32
C GLU A 294 -3.24 -16.42 -15.19
N MET A 295 -2.47 -16.40 -14.09
CA MET A 295 -1.40 -15.42 -13.85
C MET A 295 -0.22 -15.55 -14.81
N GLU A 296 0.08 -16.77 -15.28
CA GLU A 296 1.05 -17.08 -16.33
C GLU A 296 0.64 -16.55 -17.71
N LYS A 297 -0.62 -16.12 -17.90
CA LYS A 297 -1.02 -15.56 -19.19
C LYS A 297 -0.33 -14.22 -19.41
N ARG A 298 0.14 -14.01 -20.64
CA ARG A 298 0.86 -12.79 -21.06
C ARG A 298 0.10 -11.49 -20.77
N TYR A 299 -1.24 -11.50 -20.79
CA TYR A 299 -2.05 -10.31 -20.49
C TYR A 299 -2.31 -10.10 -19.00
N GLN A 300 -1.91 -11.04 -18.14
CA GLN A 300 -1.89 -10.87 -16.70
C GLN A 300 -0.52 -10.33 -16.25
N LYS A 301 0.61 -10.98 -16.59
CA LYS A 301 1.96 -10.53 -16.12
C LYS A 301 1.92 -10.08 -14.65
N GLY A 302 1.36 -10.95 -13.82
CA GLY A 302 1.07 -10.63 -12.43
C GLY A 302 2.07 -11.23 -11.47
N GLY A 303 2.22 -10.62 -10.31
CA GLY A 303 2.96 -11.18 -9.19
C GLY A 303 2.48 -10.60 -7.86
N TYR A 304 2.85 -11.24 -6.76
CA TYR A 304 2.53 -10.74 -5.43
C TYR A 304 3.68 -9.92 -4.87
N LEU A 305 3.34 -8.81 -4.23
CA LEU A 305 4.30 -8.01 -3.47
C LEU A 305 3.59 -7.18 -2.42
N CYS A 306 4.36 -6.59 -1.51
CA CYS A 306 3.77 -5.77 -0.47
C CYS A 306 3.22 -4.44 -1.01
N PRO A 307 2.13 -3.90 -0.42
CA PRO A 307 1.54 -2.63 -0.83
C PRO A 307 2.58 -1.50 -0.92
N ASN A 308 3.57 -1.48 -0.02
CA ASN A 308 4.60 -0.46 -0.04
C ASN A 308 5.42 -0.46 -1.33
N CYS A 309 5.84 -1.63 -1.82
CA CYS A 309 6.54 -1.78 -3.10
C CYS A 309 5.58 -1.53 -4.28
N HIS A 310 4.32 -1.91 -4.16
CA HIS A 310 3.31 -1.73 -5.20
C HIS A 310 3.05 -0.26 -5.49
N ARG A 311 2.99 0.57 -4.45
CA ARG A 311 2.89 2.03 -4.60
C ARG A 311 4.12 2.67 -5.23
N VAL A 312 5.30 2.06 -5.09
CA VAL A 312 6.53 2.51 -5.76
C VAL A 312 6.44 2.26 -7.26
N ILE A 313 5.99 1.09 -7.69
CA ILE A 313 5.80 0.74 -9.12
C ILE A 313 4.86 1.73 -9.80
N HIS A 314 3.71 2.02 -9.19
CA HIS A 314 2.70 2.92 -9.76
C HIS A 314 2.91 4.41 -9.41
N LYS A 315 4.14 4.79 -9.04
CA LYS A 315 4.49 6.17 -8.73
C LYS A 315 4.60 7.00 -10.01
N ASP A 316 4.02 8.18 -9.96
CA ASP A 316 4.13 9.16 -11.04
C ASP A 316 5.40 9.97 -10.82
N LEU A 317 6.42 9.68 -11.62
CA LEU A 317 7.73 10.33 -11.50
C LEU A 317 7.70 11.80 -11.97
N SER A 318 6.74 12.18 -12.81
CA SER A 318 6.66 13.52 -13.41
C SER A 318 6.35 14.66 -12.42
N ILE A 319 5.92 14.31 -11.20
CA ILE A 319 5.53 15.27 -10.17
C ILE A 319 6.51 15.31 -8.98
N ILE A 320 7.57 14.52 -8.99
CA ILE A 320 8.44 14.35 -7.80
C ILE A 320 9.20 15.63 -7.47
N ASP A 321 9.79 16.30 -8.46
CA ASP A 321 10.47 17.60 -8.29
C ASP A 321 9.53 18.73 -7.86
N LYS A 322 8.21 18.51 -7.95
CA LYS A 322 7.20 19.48 -7.50
C LYS A 322 6.78 19.22 -6.05
N ILE A 323 7.10 18.03 -5.50
CA ILE A 323 6.72 17.59 -4.16
C ILE A 323 7.86 17.82 -3.17
N TYR A 324 9.08 17.47 -3.55
CA TYR A 324 10.27 17.57 -2.70
C TYR A 324 11.10 18.79 -3.07
N ASP A 325 11.63 19.47 -2.06
CA ASP A 325 12.50 20.64 -2.26
C ASP A 325 13.99 20.23 -2.14
N GLU A 326 14.29 18.99 -1.72
CA GLU A 326 15.64 18.47 -1.51
C GLU A 326 16.34 18.02 -2.82
N PRO A 327 17.56 18.51 -3.13
CA PRO A 327 18.24 18.30 -4.42
C PRO A 327 18.51 16.84 -4.82
N ASN A 328 18.60 15.92 -3.86
CA ASN A 328 18.94 14.50 -4.11
C ASN A 328 17.72 13.56 -4.02
N MET A 329 16.54 14.08 -3.70
CA MET A 329 15.38 13.24 -3.43
C MET A 329 14.82 12.60 -4.70
N PHE A 330 14.88 13.32 -5.83
CA PHE A 330 14.48 12.79 -7.13
C PHE A 330 15.27 11.54 -7.50
N ASN A 331 16.60 11.62 -7.46
CA ASN A 331 17.48 10.50 -7.81
C ASN A 331 17.24 9.28 -6.90
N LYS A 332 17.12 9.48 -5.59
CA LYS A 332 16.79 8.39 -4.65
C LYS A 332 15.44 7.73 -4.97
N ILE A 333 14.44 8.52 -5.35
CA ILE A 333 13.11 8.01 -5.71
C ILE A 333 13.14 7.28 -7.05
N LEU A 334 13.90 7.79 -8.01
CA LEU A 334 14.07 7.17 -9.32
C LEU A 334 14.77 5.83 -9.18
N GLU A 335 15.88 5.79 -8.44
CA GLU A 335 16.63 4.55 -8.15
C GLU A 335 15.76 3.52 -7.41
N ASP A 336 15.01 3.91 -6.38
CA ASP A 336 14.07 3.01 -5.68
C ASP A 336 12.97 2.48 -6.63
N ASN A 337 12.46 3.32 -7.54
CA ASN A 337 11.47 2.94 -8.53
C ASN A 337 12.04 1.94 -9.55
N GLU A 338 13.17 2.24 -10.17
CA GLU A 338 13.81 1.38 -11.17
C GLU A 338 14.21 0.03 -10.56
N ASN A 339 14.83 0.03 -9.38
CA ASN A 339 15.19 -1.19 -8.68
C ASN A 339 13.97 -2.03 -8.30
N THR A 340 12.89 -1.39 -7.83
CA THR A 340 11.65 -2.08 -7.47
C THR A 340 10.97 -2.69 -8.69
N ILE A 341 10.91 -1.97 -9.82
CA ILE A 341 10.35 -2.48 -11.08
C ILE A 341 11.18 -3.67 -11.57
N ARG A 342 12.51 -3.53 -11.66
CA ARG A 342 13.40 -4.61 -12.11
C ARG A 342 13.23 -5.86 -11.27
N LYS A 343 13.21 -5.73 -9.94
CA LYS A 343 12.98 -6.87 -9.04
C LYS A 343 11.58 -7.46 -9.25
N HIS A 344 10.55 -6.64 -9.44
CA HIS A 344 9.21 -7.17 -9.68
C HIS A 344 9.10 -7.90 -11.02
N GLU A 345 9.74 -7.41 -12.09
CA GLU A 345 9.80 -8.08 -13.40
C GLU A 345 10.36 -9.50 -13.29
N GLN A 346 11.43 -9.67 -12.53
CA GLN A 346 12.08 -10.95 -12.27
C GLN A 346 11.20 -11.90 -11.45
N ASN A 347 10.18 -11.37 -10.76
CA ASN A 347 9.31 -12.10 -9.85
C ASN A 347 7.85 -12.15 -10.33
N LEU A 348 7.61 -11.97 -11.63
CA LEU A 348 6.29 -12.23 -12.20
C LEU A 348 6.06 -13.74 -12.28
N VAL A 349 4.82 -14.18 -12.01
CA VAL A 349 4.41 -15.58 -12.12
C VAL A 349 4.68 -16.15 -13.52
N TYR A 350 4.64 -15.29 -14.53
CA TYR A 350 5.04 -15.61 -15.90
C TYR A 350 6.45 -16.24 -16.01
N TYR A 351 7.36 -15.89 -15.08
CA TYR A 351 8.73 -16.37 -15.02
C TYR A 351 9.00 -17.24 -13.79
N ILE A 352 8.02 -18.05 -13.37
CA ILE A 352 8.04 -18.82 -12.11
C ILE A 352 9.35 -19.58 -11.85
N GLU A 353 9.96 -20.18 -12.88
CA GLU A 353 11.21 -20.95 -12.77
C GLU A 353 12.45 -20.10 -12.44
N SER A 354 12.36 -18.78 -12.58
CA SER A 354 13.44 -17.82 -12.34
C SER A 354 13.20 -16.92 -11.12
N ILE A 355 12.11 -17.15 -10.39
CA ILE A 355 11.76 -16.39 -9.19
C ILE A 355 12.75 -16.72 -8.09
N GLU A 356 13.27 -15.69 -7.44
CA GLU A 356 14.29 -15.82 -6.39
C GLU A 356 13.79 -15.24 -5.08
N ASN A 357 14.14 -15.90 -3.98
CA ASN A 357 13.91 -15.35 -2.66
C ASN A 357 15.01 -14.34 -2.30
N PRO A 358 14.68 -13.05 -2.06
CA PRO A 358 15.67 -12.01 -1.78
C PRO A 358 16.45 -12.22 -0.46
N LEU A 359 16.00 -13.14 0.41
CA LEU A 359 16.66 -13.47 1.67
C LEU A 359 17.60 -14.68 1.57
N LYS A 360 17.61 -15.41 0.45
CA LYS A 360 18.50 -16.55 0.25
C LYS A 360 19.74 -16.12 -0.55
N PRO A 361 20.95 -16.55 -0.15
CA PRO A 361 22.13 -16.33 -0.98
C PRO A 361 21.93 -17.03 -2.32
N GLN A 362 22.14 -16.30 -3.42
CA GLN A 362 22.15 -16.90 -4.75
C GLN A 362 23.27 -17.94 -4.78
N ARG A 363 22.93 -19.19 -5.11
CA ARG A 363 23.97 -20.16 -5.46
C ARG A 363 24.53 -19.68 -6.79
N ASP A 364 25.79 -19.27 -6.81
CA ASP A 364 26.51 -19.00 -8.06
C ASP A 364 26.30 -20.18 -9.01
N ARG A 365 25.59 -19.95 -10.13
CA ARG A 365 25.43 -20.95 -11.21
C ARG A 365 26.71 -21.02 -12.05
N HIS A 366 27.86 -21.06 -11.40
CA HIS A 366 29.17 -21.29 -11.99
C HIS A 366 29.94 -22.31 -11.15
N VAL A 367 29.61 -23.58 -11.35
CA VAL A 367 30.55 -24.72 -11.26
C VAL A 367 30.30 -25.62 -12.45
#